data_AF-A0AA40C5A4-F1
#
_entry.id   AF-A0AA40C5A4-F1
#
_cell.length_a   1.000
_cell.length_b   1.000
_cell.length_c   1.000
_cell.angle_alpha   90.00
_cell.angle_beta   90.00
_cell.angle_gamma   90.00
#
_symmetry.space_group_name_H-M   'P 1'
#
loop_
_entity.id
_entity.type
_entity.pdbx_description
1 polymer ?
#
loop_
_entity_poly.entity_id
_entity_poly.type
_entity_poly.pdbx_seq_one_letter_code
_entity_poly.pdbx_strand_id
1 'polypeptide(L)'
;MDENNDTHNAISAYFIGPRAENLDNFRGNVTKILKQLKKARIRYADSNGDTDYITSGNKESEQYKRITDRFEKAVNNTANLLGKHSIPFWSPRYQAHMGTDLTMPSLLGYFMASIYNSNNVAIEFVFKSLSFCLTYANNGGGHPRSLL
;
A
#
# COMPACT_ATOMS: atom_id res chain seq x y z
N MET A 1 -32.43 -0.85 -20.47
CA MET A 1 -31.19 -0.15 -20.05
C MET A 1 -30.59 -0.98 -18.93
N ASP A 2 -29.36 -1.47 -18.89
CA ASP A 2 -28.28 -1.65 -19.85
C ASP A 2 -27.22 -2.48 -19.07
N GLU A 3 -27.48 -3.77 -18.83
CA GLU A 3 -26.72 -4.63 -17.89
C GLU A 3 -25.19 -4.67 -18.19
N ASN A 4 -24.82 -4.42 -19.45
CA ASN A 4 -23.43 -4.29 -19.91
C ASN A 4 -22.71 -3.04 -19.36
N ASN A 5 -23.46 -1.96 -19.11
CA ASN A 5 -22.89 -0.71 -18.63
C ASN A 5 -22.53 -0.82 -17.14
N ASP A 6 -23.38 -1.45 -16.34
CA ASP A 6 -23.15 -1.60 -14.89
C ASP A 6 -21.92 -2.47 -14.58
N THR A 7 -21.74 -3.57 -15.33
CA THR A 7 -20.56 -4.44 -15.19
C THR A 7 -19.27 -3.70 -15.58
N HIS A 8 -19.31 -2.95 -16.69
CA HIS A 8 -18.16 -2.14 -17.12
C HIS A 8 -17.82 -1.02 -16.12
N ASN A 9 -18.84 -0.36 -15.56
CA ASN A 9 -18.68 0.67 -14.54
C ASN A 9 -18.06 0.09 -13.27
N ALA A 10 -18.52 -1.10 -12.83
CA ALA A 10 -17.95 -1.79 -11.69
C ALA A 10 -16.47 -2.13 -11.92
N ILE A 11 -16.11 -2.70 -13.07
CA ILE A 11 -14.73 -3.04 -13.42
C ILE A 11 -13.85 -1.79 -13.47
N SER A 12 -14.34 -0.69 -14.05
CA SER A 12 -13.61 0.57 -14.17
C SER A 12 -13.20 1.15 -12.81
N ALA A 13 -13.97 0.87 -11.75
CA ALA A 13 -13.64 1.30 -10.39
C ALA A 13 -12.48 0.50 -9.76
N TYR A 14 -12.02 -0.60 -10.35
CA TYR A 14 -10.90 -1.40 -9.83
C TYR A 14 -9.53 -0.90 -10.27
N PHE A 15 -9.41 0.02 -11.22
CA PHE A 15 -8.13 0.45 -11.81
C PHE A 15 -7.90 1.95 -11.65
N ILE A 16 -6.63 2.37 -11.66
CA ILE A 16 -6.28 3.81 -11.68
C ILE A 16 -6.73 4.43 -13.00
N GLY A 17 -6.59 3.66 -14.09
CA GLY A 17 -7.07 4.02 -15.42
C GLY A 17 -5.97 4.58 -16.32
N PRO A 18 -6.12 4.48 -17.65
CA PRO A 18 -5.08 4.84 -18.62
C PRO A 18 -4.61 6.29 -18.57
N ARG A 19 -5.46 7.20 -18.07
CA ARG A 19 -5.16 8.62 -17.91
C ARG A 19 -5.24 9.06 -16.45
N ALA A 20 -5.10 8.13 -15.52
CA ALA A 20 -5.14 8.38 -14.09
C ALA A 20 -6.50 8.91 -13.58
N GLU A 21 -7.59 8.49 -14.22
CA GLU A 21 -8.96 8.94 -13.95
C GLU A 21 -9.38 8.69 -12.48
N ASN A 22 -8.91 7.60 -11.88
CA ASN A 22 -9.21 7.23 -10.50
C ASN A 22 -8.05 7.51 -9.52
N LEU A 23 -7.03 8.27 -9.92
CA LEU A 23 -5.84 8.48 -9.08
C LEU A 23 -6.16 9.23 -7.78
N ASP A 24 -7.08 10.18 -7.81
CA ASP A 24 -7.51 10.89 -6.60
C ASP A 24 -8.22 9.95 -5.60
N ASN A 25 -9.03 9.02 -6.11
CA ASN A 25 -9.65 7.97 -5.29
C ASN A 25 -8.60 7.07 -4.65
N PHE A 26 -7.60 6.64 -5.43
CA PHE A 26 -6.47 5.87 -4.94
C PHE A 26 -5.69 6.62 -3.84
N ARG A 27 -5.33 7.89 -4.09
CA ARG A 27 -4.63 8.76 -3.12
C ARG A 27 -5.44 8.91 -1.82
N GLY A 28 -6.75 9.06 -1.93
CA GLY A 28 -7.65 9.10 -0.77
C GLY A 28 -7.57 7.83 0.08
N ASN A 29 -7.52 6.65 -0.54
CA ASN A 29 -7.37 5.39 0.17
C ASN A 29 -5.98 5.23 0.82
N VAL A 30 -4.90 5.59 0.12
CA VAL A 30 -3.54 5.64 0.70
C VAL A 30 -3.49 6.54 1.93
N THR A 31 -4.12 7.71 1.86
CA THR A 31 -4.21 8.66 2.99
C THR A 31 -4.94 8.05 4.19
N LYS A 32 -6.05 7.34 3.97
CA LYS A 32 -6.79 6.64 5.03
C LYS A 32 -5.92 5.56 5.69
N ILE A 33 -5.16 4.80 4.90
CA ILE A 33 -4.23 3.78 5.40
C ILE A 33 -3.18 4.41 6.32
N LEU A 34 -2.49 5.46 5.85
CA LEU A 34 -1.47 6.16 6.63
C LEU A 34 -2.04 6.78 7.91
N LYS A 35 -3.27 7.28 7.88
CA LYS A 35 -3.98 7.78 9.06
C LYS A 35 -4.22 6.68 10.09
N GLN A 36 -4.63 5.49 9.66
CA GLN A 36 -4.84 4.35 10.58
C GLN A 36 -3.52 3.82 11.13
N LEU A 37 -2.47 3.76 10.31
CA LEU A 37 -1.12 3.41 10.75
C LEU A 37 -0.64 4.36 11.86
N LYS A 38 -0.76 5.68 11.64
CA LYS A 38 -0.40 6.68 12.65
C LYS A 38 -1.13 6.45 13.96
N LYS A 39 -2.46 6.25 13.90
CA LYS A 39 -3.27 5.96 15.09
C LYS A 39 -2.81 4.68 15.79
N ALA A 40 -2.48 3.61 15.05
CA ALA A 40 -2.02 2.36 15.63
C ALA A 40 -0.70 2.53 16.40
N ARG A 41 0.27 3.25 15.81
CA ARG A 41 1.57 3.50 16.45
C ARG A 41 1.43 4.36 17.71
N ILE A 42 0.63 5.44 17.66
CA ILE A 42 0.38 6.30 18.82
C ILE A 42 -0.29 5.51 19.94
N ARG A 43 -1.36 4.77 19.65
CA ARG A 43 -2.04 3.95 20.67
C ARG A 43 -1.09 2.96 21.36
N TYR A 44 -0.19 2.35 20.61
CA TYR A 44 0.79 1.41 21.18
C TYR A 44 1.80 2.12 22.09
N ALA A 45 2.34 3.25 21.64
CA ALA A 45 3.22 4.08 22.46
C ALA A 45 2.54 4.55 23.75
N ASP A 46 1.31 5.08 23.64
CA ASP A 46 0.51 5.54 24.79
C ASP A 46 0.25 4.40 25.78
N SER A 47 -0.05 3.19 25.30
CA SER A 47 -0.30 2.03 26.17
C SER A 47 0.94 1.56 26.94
N ASN A 48 2.13 1.88 26.44
CA ASN A 48 3.40 1.55 27.08
C ASN A 48 3.99 2.73 27.88
N GLY A 49 3.39 3.92 27.80
CA GLY A 49 3.98 5.14 28.35
C GLY A 49 5.24 5.62 27.62
N ASP A 50 5.41 5.22 26.35
CA ASP A 50 6.54 5.62 25.53
C ASP A 50 6.43 7.11 25.14
N THR A 51 7.57 7.80 25.06
CA THR A 51 7.64 9.19 24.60
C THR A 51 8.08 9.27 23.14
N ASP A 52 7.89 10.43 22.52
CA ASP A 52 8.31 10.67 21.14
C ASP A 52 9.84 10.54 21.00
N TYR A 53 10.29 9.47 20.36
CA TYR A 53 11.72 9.25 20.08
C TYR A 53 12.28 10.23 19.03
N ILE A 54 11.43 10.70 18.12
CA ILE A 54 11.78 11.69 17.10
C ILE A 54 11.03 12.98 17.44
N THR A 55 11.71 13.88 18.15
CA THR A 55 11.16 15.15 18.65
C THR A 55 11.18 16.25 17.58
N SER A 56 10.48 17.36 17.84
CA SER A 56 10.56 18.58 17.02
C SER A 56 11.99 19.12 16.92
N GLY A 57 12.76 19.07 18.01
CA GLY A 57 14.16 19.49 18.01
C GLY A 57 15.04 18.65 17.08
N ASN A 58 14.79 17.34 16.98
CA ASN A 58 15.48 16.50 16.00
C ASN A 58 15.18 16.96 14.56
N LYS A 59 13.93 17.31 14.27
CA LYS A 59 13.48 17.76 12.94
C LYS A 59 14.01 19.13 12.55
N GLU A 60 14.31 19.98 13.53
CA GLU A 60 14.89 21.30 13.31
C GLU A 60 16.38 21.25 12.96
N SER A 61 17.07 20.15 13.31
CA SER A 61 18.49 19.96 13.00
C SER A 61 18.78 20.04 11.50
N GLU A 62 19.91 20.65 11.17
CA GLU A 62 20.35 20.81 9.78
C GLU A 62 20.57 19.45 9.10
N GLN A 63 21.09 18.47 9.86
CA GLN A 63 21.28 17.10 9.38
C GLN A 63 19.96 16.45 9.00
N TYR A 64 18.91 16.59 9.82
CA TYR A 64 17.59 16.03 9.51
C TYR A 64 16.99 16.67 8.25
N LYS A 65 17.03 18.00 8.15
CA LYS A 65 16.53 18.75 6.99
C LYS A 65 17.26 18.37 5.71
N ARG A 66 18.59 18.34 5.74
CA ARG A 66 19.43 17.95 4.60
C ARG A 66 19.11 16.54 4.09
N ILE A 67 18.96 15.59 5.01
CA ILE A 67 18.65 14.20 4.64
C ILE A 67 17.22 14.08 4.09
N THR A 68 16.25 14.78 4.68
CA THR A 68 14.87 14.80 4.20
C THR A 68 14.76 15.39 2.79
N ASP A 69 15.43 16.53 2.53
CA ASP A 69 15.51 17.14 1.21
C ASP A 69 16.16 16.20 0.17
N ARG A 70 17.23 15.50 0.56
CA ARG A 70 17.87 14.50 -0.31
C ARG A 70 16.92 13.35 -0.67
N PHE A 71 16.17 12.85 0.31
CA PHE A 71 15.18 11.80 0.08
C PHE A 71 14.07 12.27 -0.85
N GLU A 72 13.53 13.46 -0.62
CA GLU A 72 12.48 14.05 -1.48
C GLU A 72 12.96 14.18 -2.93
N LYS A 73 14.17 14.72 -3.14
CA LYS A 73 14.79 14.82 -4.47
C LYS A 73 14.96 13.45 -5.12
N ALA A 74 15.44 12.46 -4.37
CA ALA A 74 15.63 11.10 -4.88
C ALA A 74 14.30 10.46 -5.30
N VAL A 75 13.24 10.61 -4.50
CA VAL A 75 11.90 10.12 -4.82
C VAL A 75 11.35 10.80 -6.08
N ASN A 76 11.42 12.13 -6.16
CA ASN A 76 10.94 12.89 -7.31
C ASN A 76 11.68 12.51 -8.60
N ASN A 77 13.01 12.37 -8.52
CA ASN A 77 13.82 11.96 -9.66
C ASN A 77 13.48 10.53 -10.11
N THR A 78 13.36 9.61 -9.16
CA THR A 78 13.04 8.20 -9.47
C THR A 78 11.65 8.08 -10.08
N ALA A 79 10.65 8.78 -9.54
CA ALA A 79 9.29 8.80 -10.09
C ALA A 79 9.26 9.37 -11.53
N ASN A 80 10.02 10.43 -11.79
CA ASN A 80 10.15 11.02 -13.12
C ASN A 80 10.81 10.06 -14.11
N LEU A 81 11.90 9.39 -13.71
CA LEU A 81 12.59 8.40 -14.53
C LEU A 81 11.69 7.19 -14.83
N LEU A 82 10.95 6.69 -13.84
CA LEU A 82 9.99 5.60 -14.04
C LEU A 82 8.92 6.00 -15.05
N GLY A 83 8.33 7.21 -14.94
CA GLY A 83 7.33 7.68 -15.89
C GLY A 83 7.84 7.85 -17.33
N LYS A 84 9.13 8.18 -17.50
CA LYS A 84 9.76 8.39 -18.82
C LYS A 84 10.26 7.12 -19.48
N HIS A 85 10.80 6.19 -18.70
CA HIS A 85 11.56 5.05 -19.21
C HIS A 85 10.86 3.70 -19.02
N SER A 86 9.73 3.65 -18.32
CA SER A 86 8.95 2.41 -18.18
C SER A 86 8.03 2.18 -19.37
N ILE A 87 7.75 0.90 -19.65
CA ILE A 87 6.72 0.51 -20.60
C ILE A 87 5.36 0.88 -20.01
N PRO A 88 4.49 1.62 -20.73
CA PRO A 88 3.22 2.08 -20.20
C PRO A 88 2.16 0.96 -20.23
N PHE A 89 2.28 -0.01 -19.31
CA PHE A 89 1.34 -1.14 -19.19
C PHE A 89 -0.11 -0.71 -18.89
N TRP A 90 -0.30 0.51 -18.39
CA TRP A 90 -1.62 1.12 -18.17
C TRP A 90 -2.30 1.59 -19.47
N SER A 91 -1.57 1.66 -20.60
CA SER A 91 -2.15 2.08 -21.87
C SER A 91 -2.81 0.90 -22.59
N PRO A 92 -4.09 1.03 -23.03
CA PRO A 92 -4.75 0.01 -23.85
C PRO A 92 -4.05 -0.27 -25.19
N ARG A 93 -3.18 0.64 -25.63
CA ARG A 93 -2.35 0.49 -26.84
C ARG A 93 -1.29 -0.60 -26.69
N TYR A 94 -0.95 -0.98 -25.45
CA TYR A 94 -0.02 -2.07 -25.18
C TYR A 94 -0.78 -3.41 -25.18
N GLN A 95 -0.51 -4.27 -26.16
CA GLN A 95 -1.19 -5.57 -26.38
C GLN A 95 -0.19 -6.72 -26.63
N ALA A 96 1.11 -6.49 -26.42
CA ALA A 96 2.16 -7.41 -26.87
C ALA A 96 2.39 -8.62 -25.93
N HIS A 97 2.24 -8.42 -24.62
CA HIS A 97 2.49 -9.44 -23.58
C HIS A 97 1.48 -9.33 -22.44
N MET A 98 1.48 -10.30 -21.51
CA MET A 98 0.64 -10.35 -20.29
C MET A 98 1.01 -9.26 -19.27
N GLY A 99 1.09 -8.01 -19.71
CA GLY A 99 1.32 -6.83 -18.88
C GLY A 99 0.13 -5.89 -19.03
N THR A 100 -0.68 -5.81 -17.98
CA THR A 100 -1.85 -4.94 -17.90
C THR A 100 -1.75 -4.04 -16.67
N ASP A 101 -2.61 -3.03 -16.59
CA ASP A 101 -2.73 -2.20 -15.39
C ASP A 101 -3.01 -3.07 -14.15
N LEU A 102 -2.47 -2.64 -13.00
CA LEU A 102 -2.68 -3.31 -11.73
C LEU A 102 -3.96 -2.81 -11.07
N THR A 103 -4.68 -3.71 -10.40
CA THR A 103 -5.90 -3.30 -9.68
C THR A 103 -5.53 -2.45 -8.45
N MET A 104 -6.29 -1.38 -8.21
CA MET A 104 -6.16 -0.53 -7.02
C MET A 104 -6.22 -1.34 -5.71
N PRO A 105 -7.11 -2.33 -5.52
CA PRO A 105 -7.09 -3.16 -4.32
C PRO A 105 -5.79 -3.94 -4.13
N SER A 106 -5.19 -4.46 -5.20
CA SER A 106 -3.90 -5.17 -5.12
C SER A 106 -2.77 -4.23 -4.69
N LEU A 107 -2.68 -3.06 -5.31
CA LEU A 107 -1.70 -2.03 -4.96
C LEU A 107 -1.87 -1.55 -3.51
N LEU A 108 -3.11 -1.28 -3.08
CA LEU A 108 -3.42 -0.88 -1.71
C LEU A 108 -3.08 -1.99 -0.71
N GLY A 109 -3.43 -3.24 -1.02
CA GLY A 109 -3.12 -4.40 -0.19
C GLY A 109 -1.61 -4.59 0.00
N TYR A 110 -0.86 -4.54 -1.09
CA TYR A 110 0.61 -4.64 -1.06
C TYR A 110 1.24 -3.50 -0.25
N PHE A 111 0.79 -2.26 -0.48
CA PHE A 111 1.28 -1.09 0.27
C PHE A 111 0.98 -1.21 1.76
N MET A 112 -0.26 -1.57 2.14
CA MET A 112 -0.65 -1.78 3.54
C MET A 112 0.22 -2.84 4.21
N ALA A 113 0.40 -4.00 3.56
CA ALA A 113 1.18 -5.10 4.13
C ALA A 113 2.67 -4.73 4.25
N SER A 114 3.23 -4.07 3.22
CA SER A 114 4.65 -3.68 3.19
C SER A 114 5.03 -2.76 4.35
N ILE A 115 4.12 -1.89 4.79
CA ILE A 115 4.34 -0.99 5.94
C ILE A 115 4.54 -1.76 7.26
N TYR A 116 3.87 -2.89 7.42
CA TYR A 116 4.01 -3.73 8.61
C TYR A 116 5.22 -4.68 8.54
N ASN A 117 5.88 -4.76 7.37
CA ASN A 117 7.07 -5.56 7.13
C ASN A 117 6.97 -6.98 7.70
N SER A 118 5.78 -7.59 7.57
CA SER A 118 5.55 -8.93 8.08
C SER A 118 6.36 -9.96 7.30
N ASN A 119 6.99 -10.88 8.03
CA ASN A 119 7.77 -11.95 7.42
C ASN A 119 6.93 -13.23 7.35
N ASN A 120 6.60 -13.67 6.14
CA ASN A 120 5.73 -14.82 5.90
C ASN A 120 6.37 -16.18 6.22
N VAL A 121 7.68 -16.23 6.46
CA VAL A 121 8.41 -17.47 6.82
C VAL A 121 8.28 -17.76 8.32
N ALA A 122 8.14 -16.72 9.13
CA ALA A 122 8.22 -16.80 10.58
C ALA A 122 6.89 -16.37 11.19
N ILE A 123 6.13 -17.35 11.70
CA ILE A 123 4.73 -17.21 12.14
C ILE A 123 4.56 -16.09 13.17
N GLU A 124 5.56 -15.87 14.02
CA GLU A 124 5.60 -14.83 15.03
C GLU A 124 5.70 -13.40 14.48
N PHE A 125 6.21 -13.23 13.25
CA PHE A 125 6.33 -11.94 12.54
C PHE A 125 5.27 -11.75 11.46
N VAL A 126 4.38 -12.72 11.29
CA VAL A 126 3.27 -12.65 10.33
C VAL A 126 2.17 -11.74 10.86
N PHE A 127 1.68 -10.85 9.98
CA PHE A 127 0.46 -10.11 10.24
C PHE A 127 -0.66 -11.10 10.58
N LYS A 128 -1.29 -11.00 11.76
CA LYS A 128 -2.25 -12.01 12.21
C LYS A 128 -3.38 -12.32 11.20
N SER A 129 -3.76 -11.36 10.34
CA SER A 129 -4.72 -11.62 9.25
C SER A 129 -4.13 -12.40 8.07
N LEU A 130 -2.83 -12.34 7.82
CA LEU A 130 -2.14 -13.18 6.84
C LEU A 130 -1.82 -14.57 7.41
N SER A 131 -1.76 -14.71 8.73
CA SER A 131 -1.74 -16.00 9.41
C SER A 131 -2.96 -16.85 9.04
N PHE A 132 -4.10 -16.23 8.71
CA PHE A 132 -5.26 -16.92 8.13
C PHE A 132 -4.92 -17.60 6.80
N CYS A 133 -4.13 -16.95 5.93
CA CYS A 133 -3.73 -17.49 4.63
C CYS A 133 -2.76 -18.67 4.78
N LEU A 134 -1.79 -18.58 5.70
CA LEU A 134 -0.89 -19.70 6.04
C LEU A 134 -1.61 -20.85 6.74
N THR A 135 -2.59 -20.54 7.60
CA THR A 135 -3.41 -21.53 8.29
C THR A 135 -4.32 -22.25 7.30
N TYR A 136 -4.86 -21.56 6.29
CA TYR A 136 -5.63 -22.18 5.20
C TYR A 136 -4.75 -23.04 4.29
N ALA A 137 -3.55 -22.58 3.94
CA ALA A 137 -2.61 -23.32 3.11
C ALA A 137 -2.07 -24.59 3.80
N ASN A 138 -1.87 -24.55 5.13
CA ASN A 138 -1.38 -25.69 5.90
C ASN A 138 -2.48 -26.65 6.38
N ASN A 139 -3.74 -26.20 6.51
CA ASN A 139 -4.82 -27.03 7.06
C ASN A 139 -5.90 -27.48 6.07
N GLY A 140 -5.70 -27.33 4.75
CA GLY A 140 -6.53 -28.00 3.73
C GLY A 140 -8.05 -27.90 3.96
N GLY A 141 -8.57 -26.72 4.33
CA GLY A 141 -10.02 -26.50 4.52
C GLY A 141 -10.59 -26.70 5.93
N GLY A 142 -9.76 -26.66 6.99
CA GLY A 142 -10.25 -26.67 8.39
C GLY A 142 -10.74 -25.31 8.90
N HIS A 143 -11.92 -25.31 9.56
CA HIS A 143 -12.62 -24.15 10.14
C HIS A 143 -11.74 -23.28 11.08
N PRO A 144 -11.92 -21.94 11.10
CA PRO A 144 -11.09 -21.06 11.93
C PRO A 144 -11.38 -21.27 13.42
N ARG A 145 -10.37 -21.65 14.21
CA ARG A 145 -10.43 -21.53 15.67
C ARG A 145 -10.26 -20.06 16.05
N SER A 146 -11.20 -19.54 16.85
CA SER A 146 -11.07 -18.23 17.47
C SER A 146 -9.84 -18.20 18.36
N LEU A 147 -8.99 -17.21 18.15
CA LEU A 147 -7.96 -16.82 19.11
C LEU A 147 -8.15 -15.32 19.35
N LEU A 148 -8.40 -15.02 20.63
CA LEU A 148 -8.58 -13.69 21.23
C LEU A 148 -7.49 -12.69 20.80
#